data_AF-A0A411WIV0-F1
#
_entry.id   AF-A0A411WIV0-F1
#
_cell.length_a   1.000
_cell.length_b   1.000
_cell.length_c   1.000
_cell.angle_alpha   90.00
_cell.angle_beta   90.00
_cell.angle_gamma   90.00
#
_symmetry.space_group_name_H-M   'P 1'
#
loop_
_entity.id
_entity.type
_entity.pdbx_description
1 polymer ?
#
loop_
_entity_poly.entity_id
_entity_poly.type
_entity_poly.pdbx_seq_one_letter_code
_entity_poly.pdbx_strand_id
1 'polypeptide(L)'
;MKRKHYTLPTLVLSACFSLIIFQTFAHSSHSHSHEQSEKALQASNGIFDEKEVKDRMLSDWDGVWESLNSYLLNGDLDPVLIEKAKKDKSKSVEEYRDYYKKGYATDTNMIGIENGVVEFHSGNKIDSCKYTYSGFKILHYASGKKGVRYLFNCQDSGSNAPQYIQFSDHIIEPHKSSHFHIYMGNESHEKLLQEMENWPTYYPYSMTKEQIVHEMLHH
;
A
#
# COMPACT_ATOMS: atom_id res chain seq x y z
N MET A 1 -48.18 -57.36 -23.17
CA MET A 1 -46.78 -57.29 -23.67
C MET A 1 -45.96 -56.41 -22.74
N LYS A 2 -45.12 -57.01 -21.91
CA LYS A 2 -44.40 -56.34 -20.81
C LYS A 2 -43.10 -55.71 -21.34
N ARG A 3 -42.93 -54.40 -21.12
CA ARG A 3 -41.73 -53.63 -21.43
C ARG A 3 -40.57 -54.07 -20.51
N LYS A 4 -39.43 -54.43 -21.09
CA LYS A 4 -38.20 -54.73 -20.34
C LYS A 4 -37.52 -53.41 -19.96
N HIS A 5 -37.40 -53.15 -18.67
CA HIS A 5 -36.56 -52.09 -18.13
C HIS A 5 -35.11 -52.60 -18.12
N TYR A 6 -34.22 -51.90 -18.79
CA TYR A 6 -32.78 -52.08 -18.65
C TYR A 6 -32.28 -51.08 -17.61
N THR A 7 -31.93 -51.60 -16.43
CA THR A 7 -31.20 -50.89 -15.39
C THR A 7 -29.72 -50.87 -15.76
N LEU A 8 -29.18 -49.67 -15.99
CA LEU A 8 -27.75 -49.41 -16.15
C LEU A 8 -27.06 -49.59 -14.78
N PRO A 9 -25.94 -50.33 -14.67
CA PRO A 9 -25.20 -50.38 -13.42
C PRO A 9 -24.39 -49.09 -13.24
N THR A 10 -24.65 -48.39 -12.15
CA THR A 10 -23.84 -47.28 -11.64
C THR A 10 -22.47 -47.83 -11.21
N LEU A 11 -21.45 -47.57 -12.01
CA LEU A 11 -20.05 -47.82 -11.64
C LEU A 11 -19.59 -46.66 -10.73
N VAL A 12 -19.60 -46.87 -9.43
CA VAL A 12 -19.02 -45.94 -8.46
C VAL A 12 -17.50 -46.13 -8.51
N LEU A 13 -16.81 -45.26 -9.23
CA LEU A 13 -15.35 -45.20 -9.22
C LEU A 13 -14.92 -44.42 -7.96
N SER A 14 -14.70 -45.15 -6.87
CA SER A 14 -14.05 -44.61 -5.67
C SER A 14 -12.55 -44.44 -5.95
N ALA A 15 -12.16 -43.24 -6.37
CA ALA A 15 -10.75 -42.85 -6.42
C ALA A 15 -10.39 -42.22 -5.07
N CYS A 16 -9.79 -43.02 -4.19
CA CYS A 16 -9.05 -42.52 -3.03
C CYS A 16 -7.90 -41.64 -3.53
N PHE A 17 -8.10 -40.32 -3.55
CA PHE A 17 -7.01 -39.37 -3.70
C PHE A 17 -6.35 -39.20 -2.34
N SER A 18 -5.26 -39.94 -2.13
CA SER A 18 -4.39 -39.78 -0.97
C SER A 18 -3.83 -38.35 -0.95
N LEU A 19 -3.97 -37.70 0.22
CA LEU A 19 -3.27 -36.47 0.59
C LEU A 19 -1.78 -36.58 0.24
N ILE A 20 -1.31 -35.68 -0.62
CA ILE A 20 0.05 -35.18 -0.54
C ILE A 20 -0.08 -33.68 -0.29
N ILE A 21 -0.16 -33.32 0.99
CA ILE A 21 0.07 -31.94 1.42
C ILE A 21 1.57 -31.73 1.19
N PHE A 22 1.94 -31.10 0.08
CA PHE A 22 3.23 -30.44 0.01
C PHE A 22 3.18 -29.25 0.97
N GLN A 23 3.58 -29.48 2.22
CA GLN A 23 4.01 -28.40 3.09
C GLN A 23 5.33 -27.88 2.51
N THR A 24 5.22 -26.93 1.59
CA THR A 24 6.33 -26.05 1.29
C THR A 24 6.53 -25.19 2.53
N PHE A 25 7.45 -25.63 3.40
CA PHE A 25 8.11 -24.74 4.33
C PHE A 25 8.87 -23.73 3.47
N ALA A 26 8.22 -22.61 3.14
CA ALA A 26 8.93 -21.41 2.74
C ALA A 26 9.77 -21.02 3.94
N HIS A 27 11.05 -21.40 3.88
CA HIS A 27 12.04 -20.96 4.84
C HIS A 27 12.03 -19.44 4.91
N SER A 28 11.96 -18.94 6.14
CA SER A 28 12.21 -17.56 6.54
C SER A 28 13.38 -16.96 5.77
N SER A 29 13.09 -16.12 4.78
CA SER A 29 14.08 -15.28 4.08
C SER A 29 14.12 -13.94 4.78
N HIS A 30 14.80 -13.89 5.93
CA HIS A 30 15.27 -12.65 6.51
C HIS A 30 16.38 -12.08 5.61
N SER A 31 16.04 -11.10 4.77
CA SER A 31 16.85 -9.91 4.40
C SER A 31 16.47 -9.42 3.01
N HIS A 32 15.61 -8.40 2.95
CA HIS A 32 15.48 -7.55 1.76
C HIS A 32 15.51 -6.08 2.18
N SER A 33 16.50 -5.69 2.97
CA SER A 33 17.02 -4.33 2.90
C SER A 33 18.41 -4.43 2.32
N HIS A 34 18.56 -4.08 1.04
CA HIS A 34 19.84 -3.57 0.61
C HIS A 34 20.16 -2.39 1.54
N GLU A 35 21.36 -2.38 2.13
CA GLU A 35 21.79 -1.29 3.00
C GLU A 35 21.58 0.02 2.23
N GLN A 36 20.60 0.81 2.67
CA GLN A 36 20.18 2.01 1.97
C GLN A 36 21.36 2.97 1.97
N SER A 37 21.78 3.44 0.79
CA SER A 37 22.88 4.41 0.72
C SER A 37 22.57 5.62 1.61
N GLU A 38 23.61 6.24 2.18
CA GLU A 38 23.44 7.45 3.00
C GLU A 38 22.60 8.52 2.29
N LYS A 39 22.80 8.67 0.98
CA LYS A 39 22.01 9.58 0.14
C LYS A 39 20.53 9.20 0.08
N ALA A 40 20.21 7.92 -0.08
CA ALA A 40 18.83 7.45 -0.10
C ALA A 40 18.17 7.61 1.29
N LEU A 41 18.94 7.44 2.39
CA LEU A 41 18.46 7.71 3.75
C LEU A 41 18.23 9.21 3.98
N GLN A 42 19.10 10.09 3.48
CA GLN A 42 18.87 11.54 3.53
C GLN A 42 17.62 11.93 2.73
N ALA A 43 17.46 11.36 1.54
CA ALA A 43 16.29 11.60 0.69
C ALA A 43 15.00 11.17 1.38
N SER A 44 14.97 10.01 2.04
CA SER A 44 13.79 9.53 2.78
C SER A 44 13.42 10.43 3.97
N ASN A 45 14.42 11.07 4.56
CA ASN A 45 14.26 12.10 5.59
C ASN A 45 13.84 13.48 5.06
N GLY A 46 13.65 13.61 3.75
CA GLY A 46 13.24 14.85 3.07
C GLY A 46 14.40 15.81 2.78
N ILE A 47 15.63 15.29 2.71
CA ILE A 47 16.87 16.05 2.48
C ILE A 47 17.51 15.55 1.18
N PHE A 48 17.35 16.30 0.09
CA PHE A 48 17.89 15.96 -1.23
C PHE A 48 18.00 17.21 -2.11
N ASP A 49 18.78 17.18 -3.19
CA ASP A 49 18.77 18.21 -4.24
C ASP A 49 17.68 17.88 -5.27
N GLU A 50 16.94 18.88 -5.75
CA GLU A 50 15.82 18.68 -6.69
C GLU A 50 16.26 18.03 -8.00
N LYS A 51 17.50 18.30 -8.44
CA LYS A 51 18.07 17.68 -9.64
C LYS A 51 18.31 16.18 -9.52
N GLU A 52 18.22 15.64 -8.30
CA GLU A 52 18.41 14.22 -8.00
C GLU A 52 17.11 13.43 -8.13
N VAL A 53 15.96 14.11 -8.17
CA VAL A 53 14.64 13.47 -8.34
C VAL A 53 14.50 12.96 -9.76
N LYS A 54 14.10 11.70 -9.90
CA LYS A 54 13.89 11.02 -11.18
C LYS A 54 12.45 10.55 -11.29
N ASP A 55 11.99 10.47 -12.54
CA ASP A 55 10.72 9.80 -12.87
C ASP A 55 10.73 8.35 -12.40
N ARG A 56 9.54 7.84 -12.07
CA ARG A 56 9.31 6.47 -11.62
C ARG A 56 8.14 5.85 -12.37
N MET A 57 8.22 4.55 -12.57
CA MET A 57 7.16 3.76 -13.22
C MET A 57 6.16 3.24 -12.18
N LEU A 58 4.90 3.05 -12.57
CA LEU A 58 3.87 2.52 -11.66
C LEU A 58 4.25 1.17 -11.05
N SER A 59 5.05 0.37 -11.78
CA SER A 59 5.54 -0.91 -11.28
C SER A 59 6.48 -0.81 -10.09
N ASP A 60 7.01 0.38 -9.74
CA ASP A 60 7.70 0.56 -8.46
C ASP A 60 6.78 0.25 -7.25
N TRP A 61 5.47 0.34 -7.44
CA TRP A 61 4.43 0.01 -6.45
C TRP A 61 3.68 -1.30 -6.77
N ASP A 62 4.14 -2.13 -7.72
CA ASP A 62 3.49 -3.43 -7.99
C ASP A 62 3.39 -4.28 -6.72
N GLY A 63 2.23 -4.89 -6.49
CA GLY A 63 1.96 -5.72 -5.33
C GLY A 63 0.53 -5.60 -4.82
N VAL A 64 0.26 -6.31 -3.72
CA VAL A 64 -1.00 -6.20 -2.97
C VAL A 64 -0.69 -5.53 -1.64
N TRP A 65 -1.49 -4.52 -1.30
CA TRP A 65 -1.20 -3.60 -0.22
C TRP A 65 -2.39 -3.46 0.72
N GLU A 66 -2.14 -3.44 2.02
CA GLU A 66 -3.15 -3.33 3.08
C GLU A 66 -3.07 -1.97 3.78
N SER A 67 -4.23 -1.37 4.05
CA SER A 67 -4.33 -0.10 4.76
C SER A 67 -3.98 -0.22 6.23
N LEU A 68 -3.17 0.70 6.75
CA LEU A 68 -2.87 0.80 8.19
C LEU A 68 -4.05 1.30 9.05
N ASN A 69 -5.12 1.81 8.43
CA ASN A 69 -6.24 2.40 9.16
C ASN A 69 -6.82 1.43 10.20
N SER A 70 -7.06 0.17 9.80
CA SER A 70 -7.61 -0.85 10.71
C SER A 70 -6.65 -1.20 11.85
N TYR A 71 -5.35 -1.29 11.60
CA TYR A 71 -4.34 -1.53 12.63
C TYR A 71 -4.33 -0.40 13.68
N LEU A 72 -4.42 0.86 13.25
CA LEU A 72 -4.52 1.98 14.19
C LEU A 72 -5.80 1.91 15.02
N LEU A 73 -6.95 1.69 14.38
CA LEU A 73 -8.26 1.68 15.06
C LEU A 73 -8.42 0.51 16.04
N ASN A 74 -7.77 -0.63 15.77
CA ASN A 74 -7.75 -1.79 16.65
C ASN A 74 -6.77 -1.64 17.83
N GLY A 75 -5.94 -0.59 17.85
CA GLY A 75 -4.89 -0.39 18.86
C GLY A 75 -3.60 -1.18 18.61
N ASP A 76 -3.49 -1.86 17.46
CA ASP A 76 -2.32 -2.66 17.11
C ASP A 76 -1.04 -1.82 16.97
N LEU A 77 -1.18 -0.53 16.65
CA LEU A 77 -0.07 0.41 16.51
C LEU A 77 0.29 1.14 17.81
N ASP A 78 -0.37 0.85 18.94
CA ASP A 78 -0.10 1.52 20.22
C ASP A 78 1.39 1.48 20.65
N PRO A 79 2.15 0.38 20.46
CA PRO A 79 3.59 0.37 20.74
C PRO A 79 4.37 1.45 19.97
N VAL A 80 4.00 1.68 18.71
CA VAL A 80 4.61 2.73 17.85
C VAL A 80 4.30 4.11 18.41
N LEU A 81 3.04 4.36 18.78
CA LEU A 81 2.62 5.66 19.32
C LEU A 81 3.29 5.97 20.66
N ILE A 82 3.39 4.95 21.54
CA ILE A 82 4.09 5.05 22.83
C ILE A 82 5.56 5.41 22.61
N GLU A 83 6.23 4.76 21.66
CA GLU A 83 7.64 5.04 21.38
C GLU A 83 7.84 6.44 20.79
N LYS A 84 6.95 6.90 19.90
CA LYS A 84 6.99 8.27 19.37
C LYS A 84 6.80 9.31 20.48
N ALA A 85 5.85 9.12 21.39
CA ALA A 85 5.68 9.99 22.58
C ALA A 85 6.82 9.88 23.61
N LYS A 86 7.61 8.80 23.58
CA LYS A 86 8.84 8.69 24.37
C LYS A 86 9.96 9.53 23.78
N LYS A 87 10.17 9.43 22.47
CA LYS A 87 11.23 10.14 21.72
C LYS A 87 10.96 11.64 21.60
N ASP A 88 9.72 12.02 21.33
CA ASP A 88 9.29 13.42 21.24
C ASP A 88 8.21 13.71 22.30
N LYS A 89 8.57 14.58 23.25
CA LYS A 89 7.73 15.00 24.37
C LYS A 89 6.73 16.10 24.02
N SER A 90 6.68 16.56 22.78
CA SER A 90 5.75 17.60 22.32
C SER A 90 4.31 17.09 22.16
N LYS A 91 4.10 15.77 22.11
CA LYS A 91 2.79 15.13 21.95
C LYS A 91 2.63 13.92 22.87
N SER A 92 1.44 13.78 23.43
CA SER A 92 0.97 12.58 24.12
C SER A 92 0.66 11.45 23.13
N VAL A 93 0.46 10.24 23.65
CA VAL A 93 0.05 9.07 22.84
C VAL A 93 -1.30 9.32 22.19
N GLU A 94 -2.23 9.96 22.89
CA GLU A 94 -3.56 10.31 22.41
C GLU A 94 -3.50 11.34 21.27
N GLU A 95 -2.66 12.38 21.41
CA GLU A 95 -2.46 13.37 20.35
C GLU A 95 -1.81 12.76 19.09
N TYR A 96 -0.89 11.81 19.26
CA TYR A 96 -0.39 11.02 18.14
C TYR A 96 -1.48 10.16 17.51
N ARG A 97 -2.30 9.48 18.33
CA ARG A 97 -3.40 8.65 17.85
C ARG A 97 -4.38 9.48 17.02
N ASP A 98 -4.77 10.66 17.49
CA ASP A 98 -5.67 11.56 16.76
C ASP A 98 -5.05 12.09 15.46
N TYR A 99 -3.75 12.41 15.49
CA TYR A 99 -3.01 12.81 14.30
C TYR A 99 -3.00 11.70 13.23
N TYR A 100 -2.58 10.49 13.60
CA TYR A 100 -2.55 9.35 12.69
C TYR A 100 -3.94 8.87 12.29
N LYS A 101 -4.97 9.06 13.12
CA LYS A 101 -6.35 8.73 12.77
C LYS A 101 -6.86 9.61 11.63
N LYS A 102 -6.49 10.89 11.60
CA LYS A 102 -6.76 11.76 10.44
C LYS A 102 -5.94 11.36 9.23
N GLY A 103 -4.65 11.07 9.43
CA GLY A 103 -3.72 10.66 8.38
C GLY A 103 -4.16 9.39 7.66
N TYR A 104 -4.41 8.32 8.41
CA TYR A 104 -4.68 6.99 7.85
C TYR A 104 -6.13 6.74 7.47
N ALA A 105 -7.07 7.62 7.82
CA ALA A 105 -8.49 7.42 7.53
C ALA A 105 -8.73 7.17 6.04
N THR A 106 -9.32 6.01 5.73
CA THR A 106 -9.74 5.64 4.38
C THR A 106 -10.78 4.52 4.46
N ASP A 107 -11.64 4.44 3.44
CA ASP A 107 -12.55 3.33 3.19
C ASP A 107 -11.97 2.29 2.23
N THR A 108 -10.81 2.57 1.63
CA THR A 108 -10.08 1.64 0.76
C THR A 108 -9.18 0.77 1.64
N ASN A 109 -9.59 -0.47 1.86
CA ASN A 109 -8.88 -1.40 2.76
C ASN A 109 -7.67 -2.05 2.10
N MET A 110 -7.74 -2.25 0.78
CA MET A 110 -6.71 -2.94 0.01
C MET A 110 -6.53 -2.28 -1.35
N ILE A 111 -5.28 -2.24 -1.81
CA ILE A 111 -4.92 -1.79 -3.15
C ILE A 111 -4.12 -2.89 -3.85
N GLY A 112 -4.54 -3.27 -5.06
CA GLY A 112 -3.80 -4.16 -5.95
C GLY A 112 -3.16 -3.37 -7.09
N ILE A 113 -1.88 -3.61 -7.38
CA ILE A 113 -1.16 -2.94 -8.47
C ILE A 113 -0.44 -4.00 -9.29
N GLU A 114 -0.81 -4.13 -10.56
CA GLU A 114 -0.17 -5.04 -11.49
C GLU A 114 -0.38 -4.59 -12.93
N ASN A 115 0.62 -4.77 -13.79
CA ASN A 115 0.50 -4.56 -15.24
C ASN A 115 -0.04 -3.16 -15.64
N GLY A 116 0.27 -2.14 -14.82
CA GLY A 116 -0.15 -0.76 -15.01
C GLY A 116 -1.60 -0.46 -14.58
N VAL A 117 -2.29 -1.42 -13.98
CA VAL A 117 -3.64 -1.30 -13.42
C VAL A 117 -3.53 -1.13 -11.91
N VAL A 118 -4.35 -0.23 -11.35
CA VAL A 118 -4.55 -0.11 -9.90
C VAL A 118 -6.00 -0.46 -9.59
N GLU A 119 -6.20 -1.38 -8.65
CA GLU A 119 -7.49 -1.79 -8.10
C GLU A 119 -7.63 -1.26 -6.67
N PHE A 120 -8.79 -0.67 -6.35
CA PHE A 120 -9.13 -0.11 -5.05
C PHE A 120 -10.28 -0.90 -4.46
N HIS A 121 -10.07 -1.51 -3.29
CA HIS A 121 -11.04 -2.36 -2.62
C HIS A 121 -11.62 -1.64 -1.41
N SER A 122 -12.90 -1.28 -1.48
CA SER A 122 -13.66 -0.66 -0.39
C SER A 122 -14.81 -1.57 0.03
N GLY A 123 -14.58 -2.40 1.04
CA GLY A 123 -15.49 -3.49 1.40
C GLY A 123 -15.69 -4.47 0.23
N ASN A 124 -16.93 -4.58 -0.27
CA ASN A 124 -17.27 -5.44 -1.41
C ASN A 124 -17.16 -4.73 -2.78
N LYS A 125 -16.85 -3.43 -2.79
CA LYS A 125 -16.70 -2.64 -4.01
C LYS A 125 -15.26 -2.70 -4.48
N ILE A 126 -15.07 -2.93 -5.78
CA ILE A 126 -13.77 -2.88 -6.44
C ILE A 126 -13.90 -1.92 -7.62
N ASP A 127 -13.09 -0.86 -7.60
CA ASP A 127 -12.93 0.06 -8.72
C ASP A 127 -11.51 -0.09 -9.27
N SER A 128 -11.32 -0.03 -10.58
CA SER A 128 -9.98 -0.16 -11.17
C SER A 128 -9.79 0.68 -12.41
N CYS A 129 -8.55 1.06 -12.67
CA CYS A 129 -8.19 1.75 -13.90
C CYS A 129 -6.76 1.44 -14.31
N LYS A 130 -6.50 1.49 -15.62
CA LYS A 130 -5.14 1.54 -16.15
C LYS A 130 -4.63 2.97 -16.08
N TYR A 131 -3.63 3.21 -15.25
CA TYR A 131 -3.15 4.55 -14.97
C TYR A 131 -1.99 4.95 -15.89
N THR A 132 -1.98 6.22 -16.31
CA THR A 132 -0.92 6.82 -17.11
C THR A 132 -0.11 7.79 -16.28
N TYR A 133 1.21 7.65 -16.30
CA TYR A 133 2.12 8.54 -15.58
C TYR A 133 2.03 9.99 -16.08
N SER A 134 2.05 10.94 -15.15
CA SER A 134 1.88 12.38 -15.42
C SER A 134 2.98 13.22 -14.77
N GLY A 135 4.15 12.63 -14.55
CA GLY A 135 5.31 13.29 -13.96
C GLY A 135 5.32 13.24 -12.43
N PHE A 136 6.25 13.99 -11.84
CA PHE A 136 6.32 14.17 -10.39
C PHE A 136 6.22 15.64 -10.00
N LYS A 137 5.94 15.89 -8.71
CA LYS A 137 5.96 17.22 -8.09
C LYS A 137 6.77 17.18 -6.80
N ILE A 138 7.68 18.13 -6.65
CA ILE A 138 8.44 18.34 -5.42
C ILE A 138 7.63 19.28 -4.54
N LEU A 139 7.39 18.87 -3.30
CA LEU A 139 6.71 19.63 -2.27
C LEU A 139 7.73 20.19 -1.28
N HIS A 140 7.49 21.41 -0.81
CA HIS A 140 8.27 22.08 0.22
C HIS A 140 7.42 22.24 1.47
N TYR A 141 7.82 21.61 2.56
CA TYR A 141 7.10 21.67 3.82
C TYR A 141 7.57 22.86 4.66
N ALA A 142 6.71 23.35 5.55
CA ALA A 142 7.04 24.45 6.46
C ALA A 142 8.25 24.15 7.37
N SER A 143 8.57 22.88 7.59
CA SER A 143 9.75 22.43 8.33
C SER A 143 11.08 22.62 7.57
N GLY A 144 11.03 23.01 6.29
CA GLY A 144 12.19 23.06 5.39
C GLY A 144 12.52 21.72 4.72
N LYS A 145 11.87 20.62 5.15
CA LYS A 145 11.96 19.33 4.47
C LYS A 145 11.22 19.35 3.13
N LYS A 146 11.58 18.41 2.26
CA LYS A 146 10.91 18.20 0.97
C LYS A 146 10.30 16.81 0.86
N GLY A 147 9.34 16.67 -0.05
CA GLY A 147 8.76 15.39 -0.43
C GLY A 147 8.50 15.35 -1.94
N VAL A 148 8.27 14.16 -2.49
CA VAL A 148 7.95 13.99 -3.92
C VAL A 148 6.63 13.26 -4.06
N ARG A 149 5.75 13.79 -4.90
CA ARG A 149 4.50 13.15 -5.33
C ARG A 149 4.69 12.63 -6.75
N TYR A 150 4.41 11.36 -6.99
CA TYR A 150 4.40 10.74 -8.32
C TYR A 150 2.97 10.66 -8.83
N LEU A 151 2.67 11.36 -9.93
CA LEU A 151 1.31 11.65 -10.38
C LEU A 151 0.87 10.65 -11.46
N PHE A 152 -0.35 10.13 -11.34
CA PHE A 152 -0.94 9.23 -12.31
C PHE A 152 -2.41 9.57 -12.57
N ASN A 153 -2.82 9.38 -13.82
CA ASN A 153 -4.15 9.69 -14.32
C ASN A 153 -4.87 8.44 -14.85
N CYS A 154 -6.11 8.26 -14.41
CA CYS A 154 -7.05 7.39 -15.07
C CYS A 154 -7.69 8.13 -16.25
N GLN A 155 -7.57 7.57 -17.46
CA GLN A 155 -8.16 8.15 -18.68
C GLN A 155 -9.40 7.39 -19.16
N ASP A 156 -9.76 6.30 -18.48
CA ASP A 156 -10.94 5.50 -18.80
C ASP A 156 -12.20 6.17 -18.22
N SER A 157 -13.00 6.79 -19.09
CA SER A 157 -14.26 7.43 -18.70
C SER A 157 -15.33 6.46 -18.19
N GLY A 158 -15.16 5.15 -18.40
CA GLY A 158 -16.04 4.10 -17.86
C GLY A 158 -15.59 3.58 -16.49
N SER A 159 -14.40 3.96 -16.02
CA SER A 159 -13.90 3.57 -14.71
C SER A 159 -14.54 4.41 -13.60
N ASN A 160 -14.84 3.74 -12.48
CA ASN A 160 -15.26 4.40 -11.24
C ASN A 160 -14.07 4.65 -10.29
N ALA A 161 -12.85 4.29 -10.69
CA ALA A 161 -11.65 4.55 -9.90
C ALA A 161 -11.35 6.06 -9.84
N PRO A 162 -10.56 6.52 -8.85
CA PRO A 162 -10.14 7.91 -8.79
C PRO A 162 -9.50 8.39 -10.10
N GLN A 163 -9.93 9.55 -10.61
CA GLN A 163 -9.38 10.08 -11.86
C GLN A 163 -7.90 10.46 -11.71
N TYR A 164 -7.53 10.96 -10.54
CA TYR A 164 -6.19 11.41 -10.20
C TYR A 164 -5.70 10.65 -8.97
N ILE A 165 -4.52 10.07 -9.05
CA ILE A 165 -3.81 9.52 -7.89
C ILE A 165 -2.38 10.06 -7.80
N GLN A 166 -1.85 10.10 -6.58
CA GLN A 166 -0.46 10.47 -6.32
C GLN A 166 0.15 9.55 -5.27
N PHE A 167 1.34 9.03 -5.55
CA PHE A 167 2.12 8.25 -4.58
C PHE A 167 3.19 9.12 -3.91
N SER A 168 3.42 8.87 -2.62
CA SER A 168 4.55 9.41 -1.83
C SER A 168 5.04 8.33 -0.88
N ASP A 169 6.29 7.92 -0.99
CA ASP A 169 6.85 6.77 -0.26
C ASP A 169 8.31 6.98 0.18
N HIS A 170 8.72 8.23 0.32
CA HIS A 170 10.07 8.61 0.78
C HIS A 170 11.20 8.22 -0.20
N ILE A 171 10.86 7.83 -1.44
CA ILE A 171 11.81 7.46 -2.49
C ILE A 171 11.73 8.48 -3.62
N ILE A 172 12.89 8.94 -4.10
CA ILE A 172 12.98 10.00 -5.13
C ILE A 172 13.56 9.53 -6.48
N GLU A 173 13.86 8.23 -6.62
CA GLU A 173 14.38 7.63 -7.85
C GLU A 173 13.86 6.19 -8.02
N PRO A 174 13.97 5.57 -9.21
CA PRO A 174 13.46 4.22 -9.46
C PRO A 174 13.90 3.20 -8.41
N HIS A 175 12.94 2.74 -7.61
CA HIS A 175 13.13 1.77 -6.55
C HIS A 175 11.76 1.22 -6.12
N LYS A 176 11.73 -0.06 -5.74
CA LYS A 176 10.52 -0.70 -5.23
C LYS A 176 10.09 -0.06 -3.91
N SER A 177 8.81 0.26 -3.79
CA SER A 177 8.24 0.84 -2.58
C SER A 177 8.25 -0.19 -1.44
N SER A 178 8.52 0.25 -0.21
CA SER A 178 8.39 -0.59 1.00
C SER A 178 7.04 -0.40 1.66
N HIS A 179 6.51 0.82 1.61
CA HIS A 179 5.18 1.24 2.02
C HIS A 179 4.90 2.56 1.29
N PHE A 180 3.65 2.99 1.18
CA PHE A 180 3.36 4.28 0.54
C PHE A 180 2.18 5.01 1.17
N HIS A 181 2.17 6.32 0.96
CA HIS A 181 1.00 7.18 1.07
C HIS A 181 0.40 7.39 -0.31
N ILE A 182 -0.93 7.30 -0.41
CA ILE A 182 -1.66 7.56 -1.66
C ILE A 182 -2.70 8.64 -1.47
N TYR A 183 -2.75 9.57 -2.43
CA TYR A 183 -3.73 10.65 -2.48
C TYR A 183 -4.62 10.40 -3.70
N MET A 184 -5.93 10.51 -3.52
CA MET A 184 -6.91 10.08 -4.51
C MET A 184 -8.01 11.14 -4.66
N GLY A 185 -8.41 11.44 -5.89
CA GLY A 185 -9.51 12.39 -6.11
C GLY A 185 -9.90 12.51 -7.57
N ASN A 186 -10.98 13.26 -7.82
CA ASN A 186 -11.59 13.42 -9.15
C ASN A 186 -11.55 14.87 -9.68
N GLU A 187 -10.99 15.81 -8.91
CA GLU A 187 -10.94 17.22 -9.31
C GLU A 187 -9.69 17.55 -10.13
N SER A 188 -8.51 17.48 -9.51
CA SER A 188 -7.23 17.71 -10.18
C SER A 188 -6.05 17.25 -9.33
N HIS A 189 -4.85 17.16 -9.94
CA HIS A 189 -3.62 16.97 -9.18
C HIS A 189 -3.30 18.15 -8.26
N GLU A 190 -3.59 19.39 -8.66
CA GLU A 190 -3.36 20.58 -7.84
C GLU A 190 -4.15 20.50 -6.53
N LYS A 191 -5.38 19.99 -6.56
CA LYS A 191 -6.18 19.78 -5.36
C LYS A 191 -5.54 18.75 -4.42
N LEU A 192 -5.03 17.64 -4.97
CA LEU A 192 -4.33 16.61 -4.17
C LEU A 192 -2.98 17.09 -3.63
N LEU A 193 -2.30 18.01 -4.31
CA LEU A 193 -1.05 18.61 -3.82
C LEU A 193 -1.27 19.55 -2.64
N GLN A 194 -2.50 20.02 -2.41
CA GLN A 194 -2.87 20.82 -1.23
C GLN A 194 -3.22 19.95 -0.02
N GLU A 195 -3.49 18.66 -0.22
CA GLU A 195 -3.82 17.72 0.84
C GLU A 195 -2.57 17.36 1.66
N MET A 196 -2.65 17.63 2.97
CA MET A 196 -1.57 17.48 3.95
C MET A 196 -2.03 16.79 5.24
N GLU A 197 -3.34 16.63 5.45
CA GLU A 197 -3.93 16.09 6.67
C GLU A 197 -4.31 14.62 6.54
N ASN A 198 -4.85 14.23 5.39
CA ASN A 198 -5.22 12.86 5.07
C ASN A 198 -4.27 12.24 4.03
N TRP A 199 -3.63 11.15 4.41
CA TRP A 199 -2.60 10.45 3.64
C TRP A 199 -2.73 8.95 3.92
N PRO A 200 -3.77 8.30 3.36
CA PRO A 200 -3.97 6.86 3.46
C PRO A 200 -2.68 6.09 3.20
N THR A 201 -2.33 5.20 4.11
CA THR A 201 -1.00 4.55 4.16
C THR A 201 -1.13 3.05 4.06
N TYR A 202 -0.30 2.45 3.22
CA TYR A 202 -0.39 1.03 2.88
C TYR A 202 0.95 0.32 2.99
N TYR A 203 0.91 -0.91 3.52
CA TYR A 203 2.03 -1.83 3.63
C TYR A 203 1.76 -3.10 2.82
N PRO A 204 2.78 -3.88 2.43
CA PRO A 204 2.58 -5.12 1.70
C PRO A 204 1.65 -6.08 2.46
N TYR A 205 0.64 -6.61 1.79
CA TYR A 205 -0.36 -7.52 2.38
C TYR A 205 0.24 -8.79 2.99
N SER A 206 1.44 -9.19 2.55
CA SER A 206 2.16 -10.34 3.08
C SER A 206 2.83 -10.09 4.44
N MET A 207 2.93 -8.84 4.89
CA MET A 207 3.55 -8.53 6.17
C MET A 207 2.63 -8.88 7.35
N THR A 208 3.20 -9.46 8.40
CA THR A 208 2.48 -9.61 9.67
C THR A 208 2.41 -8.28 10.40
N LYS A 209 1.44 -8.16 11.31
CA LYS A 209 1.35 -7.04 12.24
C LYS A 209 2.68 -6.73 12.92
N GLU A 210 3.37 -7.76 13.43
CA GLU A 210 4.63 -7.60 14.15
C GLU A 210 5.73 -7.04 13.25
N GLN A 211 5.74 -7.43 11.97
CA GLN A 211 6.68 -6.89 10.98
C GLN A 211 6.36 -5.42 10.66
N ILE A 212 5.09 -5.06 10.51
CA ILE A 212 4.65 -3.67 10.31
C ILE A 212 5.07 -2.81 11.50
N VAL A 213 4.73 -3.23 12.73
CA VAL A 213 5.11 -2.50 13.95
C VAL A 213 6.64 -2.38 14.07
N HIS A 214 7.37 -3.45 13.77
CA HIS A 214 8.83 -3.42 13.78
C HIS A 214 9.38 -2.41 12.78
N GLU A 215 8.88 -2.38 11.53
CA GLU A 215 9.29 -1.40 10.52
C GLU A 215 9.04 0.03 11.02
N MET A 216 7.82 0.33 11.47
CA MET A 216 7.42 1.68 11.92
C MET A 216 8.18 2.19 13.17
N LEU A 217 8.82 1.30 13.92
CA LEU A 217 9.65 1.66 15.09
C LEU A 217 11.08 2.07 14.69
N HIS A 218 11.54 1.60 13.53
CA HIS A 218 12.91 1.77 13.04
C HIS A 218 13.01 2.76 11.86
N HIS A 219 11.86 3.22 11.34
CA HIS A 219 11.72 4.26 10.31
C HIS A 219 10.94 5.48 10.85
#